data_AF-A0A328EC45-F1
#
_entry.id   AF-A0A328EC45-F1
#
_cell.length_a   1.000
_cell.length_b   1.000
_cell.length_c   1.000
_cell.angle_alpha   90.00
_cell.angle_beta   90.00
_cell.angle_gamma   90.00
#
_symmetry.space_group_name_H-M   'P 1'
#
loop_
_entity.id
_entity.type
_entity.pdbx_description
1 polymer ?
#
loop_
_entity_poly.entity_id
_entity_poly.type
_entity_poly.pdbx_seq_one_letter_code
_entity_poly.pdbx_strand_id
1 'polypeptide(L)'
;MKVIRYEDEFCYYVRKPGGIPTTFGKEKSFLEYLFEGSGKSGSYPFISLLSKAFTEDEERGLLNRLDNATSGLLYFAKTREIKVNYKTLQQAGMVHKYYLLEVYGDIKYRVEKNGLVIDFPIAHHKFAPEKMVVIDNEDKKNKANMRCHRVQTEIVEFQWNELSKTTTLLVKIKKGIRHQIRSHLSVIGYPIVGDELYGKKKDSKRGNLQLFSVGLSVKG
;
A
#
# COMPACT_ATOMS: atom_id res chain seq x y z
N MET A 1 -4.68 -13.22 17.75
CA MET A 1 -4.43 -13.16 16.29
C MET A 1 -3.17 -13.96 15.95
N LYS A 2 -3.25 -14.89 15.00
CA LYS A 2 -2.10 -15.68 14.53
C LYS A 2 -1.27 -14.84 13.57
N VAL A 3 0.01 -14.64 13.86
CA VAL A 3 0.93 -13.94 12.95
C VAL A 3 1.43 -14.94 11.91
N ILE A 4 1.20 -14.63 10.63
CA ILE A 4 1.81 -15.37 9.53
C ILE A 4 3.08 -14.62 9.15
N ARG A 5 4.22 -15.32 9.22
CA ARG A 5 5.54 -14.81 8.90
C ARG A 5 6.18 -15.66 7.82
N TYR A 6 6.99 -14.99 7.02
CA TYR A 6 7.96 -15.57 6.11
C TYR A 6 9.29 -14.79 6.23
N GLU A 7 10.35 -15.27 5.59
CA GLU A 7 11.63 -14.58 5.54
C GLU A 7 12.42 -14.91 4.29
N ASP A 8 13.34 -14.02 3.95
CA ASP A 8 14.42 -14.24 2.99
C ASP A 8 15.76 -13.83 3.63
N GLU A 9 16.82 -13.73 2.84
CA GLU A 9 18.15 -13.32 3.31
C GLU A 9 18.16 -11.93 3.96
N PHE A 10 17.30 -11.01 3.50
CA PHE A 10 17.35 -9.60 3.86
C PHE A 10 16.26 -9.17 4.85
N CYS A 11 15.08 -9.78 4.76
CA CYS A 11 13.88 -9.30 5.42
C CYS A 11 13.10 -10.40 6.14
N TYR A 12 12.44 -10.01 7.23
CA TYR A 12 11.23 -10.68 7.68
C TYR A 12 10.02 -10.02 7.03
N TYR A 13 8.99 -10.79 6.73
CA TYR A 13 7.72 -10.20 6.30
C TYR A 13 6.54 -10.90 6.95
N VAL A 14 5.54 -10.09 7.30
CA VAL A 14 4.35 -10.51 8.05
C VAL A 14 3.10 -10.00 7.36
N ARG A 15 2.02 -10.78 7.47
CA ARG A 15 0.72 -10.37 6.92
C ARG A 15 -0.03 -9.49 7.93
N LYS A 16 -0.23 -8.22 7.56
CA LYS A 16 -1.13 -7.29 8.26
C LYS A 16 -2.57 -7.52 7.79
N PRO A 17 -3.57 -7.67 8.68
CA PRO A 17 -4.98 -7.67 8.31
C PRO A 17 -5.46 -6.27 7.89
N GLY A 18 -6.56 -6.19 7.14
CA GLY A 18 -7.25 -4.92 6.90
C GLY A 18 -7.99 -4.44 8.14
N GLY A 19 -8.23 -3.13 8.25
CA GLY A 19 -8.99 -2.51 9.35
C GLY A 19 -8.17 -2.14 10.58
N ILE A 20 -6.83 -2.23 10.53
CA ILE A 20 -5.94 -1.83 11.62
C ILE A 20 -4.84 -0.88 11.09
N PRO A 21 -4.45 0.18 11.81
CA PRO A 21 -3.29 1.00 11.43
C PRO A 21 -1.99 0.20 11.39
N THR A 22 -1.06 0.53 10.50
CA THR A 22 0.28 -0.07 10.55
C THR A 22 1.03 0.40 11.81
N THR A 23 1.15 1.72 11.98
CA THR A 23 2.02 2.36 12.98
C THR A 23 1.23 3.04 14.09
N PHE A 24 1.94 3.41 15.15
CA PHE A 24 1.42 4.09 16.33
C PHE A 24 0.57 5.32 15.98
N GLY A 25 -0.50 5.54 16.74
CA GLY A 25 -1.45 6.62 16.52
C GLY A 25 -2.51 6.66 17.62
N LYS A 26 -3.70 7.16 17.29
CA LYS A 26 -4.83 7.23 18.23
C LYS A 26 -5.43 5.86 18.57
N GLU A 27 -5.35 4.94 17.62
CA GLU A 27 -5.86 3.58 17.74
C GLU A 27 -4.69 2.60 17.83
N LYS A 28 -4.92 1.47 18.51
CA LYS A 28 -3.91 0.42 18.64
C LYS A 28 -3.55 -0.12 17.25
N SER A 29 -2.27 0.01 16.92
CA SER A 29 -1.69 -0.37 15.64
C SER A 29 -1.29 -1.84 15.58
N PHE A 30 -1.02 -2.31 14.37
CA PHE A 30 -0.49 -3.65 14.15
C PHE A 30 0.92 -3.82 14.74
N LEU A 31 1.75 -2.76 14.72
CA LEU A 31 3.05 -2.79 15.38
C LEU A 31 2.91 -2.93 16.90
N GLU A 32 2.00 -2.20 17.55
CA GLU A 32 1.72 -2.35 18.98
C GLU A 32 1.26 -3.78 19.30
N TYR A 33 0.35 -4.34 18.51
CA TYR A 33 -0.05 -5.74 18.69
C TYR A 33 1.16 -6.69 18.56
N LEU A 34 2.02 -6.48 17.55
CA LEU A 34 3.15 -7.34 17.26
C LEU A 34 4.24 -7.25 18.34
N PHE A 35 4.53 -6.05 18.86
CA PHE A 35 5.63 -5.80 19.77
C PHE A 35 5.25 -5.64 21.24
N GLU A 36 4.04 -5.23 21.61
CA GLU A 36 3.61 -5.16 23.02
C GLU A 36 3.11 -6.50 23.56
N GLY A 37 2.63 -7.39 22.67
CA GLY A 37 2.37 -8.79 23.02
C GLY A 37 3.63 -9.54 23.52
N SER A 38 4.80 -8.91 23.41
CA SER A 38 6.11 -9.41 23.87
C SER A 38 6.28 -9.51 25.39
N GLY A 39 5.31 -9.05 26.20
CA GLY A 39 5.22 -9.43 27.61
C GLY A 39 5.07 -10.95 27.81
N LYS A 40 4.60 -11.65 26.76
CA LYS A 40 4.80 -13.09 26.57
C LYS A 40 5.80 -13.32 25.44
N SER A 41 7.08 -13.07 25.71
CA SER A 41 8.24 -13.21 24.79
C SER A 41 8.46 -14.61 24.16
N GLY A 42 7.47 -15.50 24.18
CA GLY A 42 7.59 -16.89 23.75
C GLY A 42 7.10 -17.22 22.34
N SER A 43 6.35 -16.36 21.62
CA SER A 43 5.64 -16.87 20.43
C SER A 43 6.40 -16.80 19.10
N TYR A 44 7.31 -15.84 18.89
CA TYR A 44 8.03 -15.72 17.61
C TYR A 44 9.46 -15.13 17.75
N PRO A 45 10.52 -15.93 17.50
CA PRO A 45 11.92 -15.50 17.70
C PRO A 45 12.34 -14.22 16.97
N PHE A 46 11.81 -13.94 15.76
CA PHE A 46 12.19 -12.73 15.01
C PHE A 46 11.81 -11.43 15.69
N ILE A 47 10.78 -11.42 16.54
CA ILE A 47 10.36 -10.20 17.25
C ILE A 47 11.48 -9.76 18.21
N SER A 48 12.11 -10.72 18.90
CA SER A 48 13.27 -10.46 19.75
C SER A 48 14.48 -10.01 18.91
N LEU A 49 14.73 -10.65 17.77
CA LEU A 49 15.82 -10.27 16.87
C LEU A 49 15.65 -8.83 16.34
N LEU A 50 14.45 -8.46 15.88
CA LEU A 50 14.13 -7.10 15.46
C LEU A 50 14.29 -6.10 16.60
N SER A 51 13.80 -6.44 17.80
CA SER A 51 13.93 -5.56 18.98
C SER A 51 15.40 -5.32 19.36
N LYS A 52 16.25 -6.34 19.24
CA LYS A 52 17.70 -6.23 19.48
C LYS A 52 18.41 -5.45 18.37
N ALA A 53 18.07 -5.69 17.11
CA ALA A 53 18.70 -5.00 15.98
C ALA A 53 18.32 -3.51 15.91
N PHE A 54 17.12 -3.16 16.37
CA PHE A 54 16.51 -1.83 16.22
C PHE A 54 16.08 -1.23 17.56
N THR A 55 16.97 -1.20 18.54
CA THR A 55 16.70 -0.70 19.90
C THR A 55 16.11 0.70 19.94
N GLU A 56 16.66 1.62 19.14
CA GLU A 56 16.28 3.05 19.08
C GLU A 56 15.26 3.37 17.98
N ASP A 57 14.85 2.37 17.20
CA ASP A 57 13.87 2.53 16.12
C ASP A 57 12.54 1.92 16.56
N GLU A 58 11.58 2.79 16.88
CA GLU A 58 10.24 2.41 17.33
C GLU A 58 9.49 1.55 16.32
N GLU A 59 9.81 1.67 15.01
CA GLU A 59 9.22 0.84 13.97
C GLU A 59 9.98 -0.46 13.72
N ARG A 60 11.03 -0.72 14.51
CA ARG A 60 11.74 -2.01 14.60
C ARG A 60 12.18 -2.56 13.23
N GLY A 61 12.72 -1.69 12.37
CA GLY A 61 13.20 -2.10 11.06
C GLY A 61 12.17 -2.10 9.93
N LEU A 62 10.94 -1.59 10.15
CA LEU A 62 9.88 -1.52 9.14
C LEU A 62 10.34 -0.79 7.85
N LEU A 63 9.99 -1.35 6.69
CA LEU A 63 10.37 -0.86 5.36
C LEU A 63 9.20 -0.29 4.55
N ASN A 64 7.96 -0.66 4.89
CA ASN A 64 6.75 -0.15 4.24
C ASN A 64 5.60 0.00 5.24
N ARG A 65 4.65 0.87 4.92
CA ARG A 65 3.37 1.01 5.62
C ARG A 65 2.23 0.74 4.66
N LEU A 66 1.12 0.24 5.19
CA LEU A 66 -0.12 0.02 4.44
C LEU A 66 -1.21 0.91 5.04
N ASP A 67 -2.13 1.40 4.21
CA ASP A 67 -3.31 2.10 4.71
C ASP A 67 -4.11 1.18 5.64
N ASN A 68 -4.92 1.76 6.55
CA ASN A 68 -5.63 0.99 7.57
C ASN A 68 -6.45 -0.15 6.96
N ALA A 69 -7.24 0.14 5.93
CA ALA A 69 -8.07 -0.85 5.23
C ALA A 69 -7.26 -1.83 4.36
N THR A 70 -6.04 -1.47 3.95
CA THR A 70 -5.19 -2.30 3.10
C THR A 70 -4.58 -3.44 3.91
N SER A 71 -4.63 -4.64 3.35
CA SER A 71 -4.04 -5.83 3.95
C SER A 71 -2.84 -6.31 3.15
N GLY A 72 -2.10 -7.29 3.67
CA GLY A 72 -0.97 -7.91 2.97
C GLY A 72 0.36 -7.70 3.68
N LEU A 73 1.43 -7.77 2.91
CA LEU A 73 2.79 -7.87 3.46
C LEU A 73 3.33 -6.55 3.99
N LEU A 74 3.81 -6.60 5.24
CA LEU A 74 4.73 -5.64 5.83
C LEU A 74 6.12 -6.27 5.88
N TYR A 75 7.14 -5.50 5.50
CA TYR A 75 8.53 -5.93 5.44
C TYR A 75 9.34 -5.26 6.55
N PHE A 76 10.21 -6.03 7.19
CA PHE A 76 11.14 -5.59 8.22
C PHE A 76 12.54 -6.00 7.81
N ALA A 77 13.47 -5.04 7.72
CA ALA A 77 14.87 -5.35 7.51
C ALA A 77 15.42 -6.17 8.68
N LYS A 78 16.28 -7.15 8.40
CA LYS A 78 16.95 -7.94 9.45
C LYS A 78 18.02 -7.13 10.20
N THR A 79 18.63 -6.12 9.55
CA THR A 79 19.69 -5.29 10.12
C THR A 79 19.51 -3.81 9.76
N ARG A 80 20.17 -2.93 10.53
CA ARG A 80 20.17 -1.48 10.26
C ARG A 80 20.76 -1.15 8.88
N GLU A 81 21.83 -1.85 8.50
CA GLU A 81 22.47 -1.70 7.19
C GLU A 81 21.49 -1.98 6.04
N ILE A 82 20.72 -3.08 6.14
CA ILE A 82 19.70 -3.41 5.14
C ILE A 82 18.63 -2.32 5.06
N LYS A 83 18.19 -1.76 6.19
CA LYS A 83 17.21 -0.65 6.21
C LYS A 83 17.77 0.60 5.53
N VAL A 84 19.04 0.93 5.76
CA VAL A 84 19.72 2.06 5.10
C VAL A 84 19.82 1.82 3.59
N ASN A 85 20.31 0.65 3.18
CA ASN A 85 20.43 0.28 1.77
C ASN A 85 19.08 0.29 1.05
N TYR A 86 18.04 -0.26 1.68
CA TYR A 86 16.68 -0.21 1.17
C TYR A 86 16.21 1.23 0.93
N LYS A 87 16.45 2.14 1.88
CA LYS A 87 16.07 3.55 1.75
C LYS A 87 16.78 4.21 0.56
N THR A 88 18.07 3.95 0.38
CA THR A 88 18.85 4.42 -0.78
C THR A 88 18.28 3.90 -2.10
N LEU A 89 18.03 2.60 -2.20
CA LEU A 89 17.44 1.97 -3.39
C LEU A 89 16.02 2.48 -3.69
N GLN A 90 15.22 2.72 -2.64
CA GLN A 90 13.89 3.28 -2.77
C GLN A 90 13.94 4.72 -3.30
N GLN A 91 14.87 5.53 -2.81
CA GLN A 91 15.08 6.90 -3.29
C GLN A 91 15.54 6.92 -4.75
N ALA A 92 16.40 5.97 -5.13
CA ALA A 92 16.82 5.74 -6.52
C ALA A 92 15.71 5.15 -7.42
N GLY A 93 14.56 4.77 -6.87
CA GLY A 93 13.44 4.20 -7.62
C GLY A 93 13.66 2.75 -8.09
N MET A 94 14.61 2.04 -7.46
CA MET A 94 14.96 0.64 -7.76
C MET A 94 14.08 -0.36 -7.01
N VAL A 95 13.39 0.07 -5.95
CA VAL A 95 12.44 -0.77 -5.21
C VAL A 95 11.07 -0.74 -5.87
N HIS A 96 10.56 -1.91 -6.24
CA HIS A 96 9.20 -2.14 -6.74
C HIS A 96 8.34 -2.83 -5.69
N LYS A 97 7.14 -2.31 -5.44
CA LYS A 97 6.14 -2.92 -4.56
C LYS A 97 4.95 -3.37 -5.39
N TYR A 98 4.51 -4.60 -5.17
CA TYR A 98 3.44 -5.25 -5.92
C TYR A 98 2.18 -5.39 -5.07
N TYR A 99 1.04 -5.12 -5.71
CA TYR A 99 -0.28 -5.22 -5.10
C TYR A 99 -1.21 -5.99 -6.01
N LEU A 100 -1.96 -6.92 -5.42
CA LEU A 100 -3.07 -7.62 -6.05
C LEU A 100 -4.36 -6.97 -5.58
N LEU A 101 -5.27 -6.67 -6.50
CA LEU A 101 -6.52 -6.00 -6.18
C LEU A 101 -7.63 -6.34 -7.18
N GLU A 102 -8.86 -6.01 -6.82
CA GLU A 102 -10.04 -6.14 -7.67
C GLU A 102 -10.67 -4.77 -7.91
N VAL A 103 -10.96 -4.42 -9.17
CA VAL A 103 -11.62 -3.17 -9.55
C VAL A 103 -12.93 -3.43 -10.29
N TYR A 104 -13.87 -2.48 -10.24
CA TYR A 104 -15.10 -2.56 -11.03
C TYR A 104 -14.88 -2.24 -12.51
N GLY A 105 -15.53 -3.00 -13.39
CA GLY A 105 -15.52 -2.76 -14.83
C GLY A 105 -14.33 -3.39 -15.57
N ASP A 106 -14.48 -3.54 -16.88
CA ASP A 106 -13.44 -4.07 -17.77
C ASP A 106 -12.46 -2.96 -18.12
N ILE A 107 -11.22 -3.10 -17.65
CA ILE A 107 -10.17 -2.09 -17.85
C ILE A 107 -9.53 -2.14 -19.24
N LYS A 108 -9.81 -3.18 -20.04
CA LYS A 108 -9.12 -3.48 -21.30
C LYS A 108 -9.10 -2.29 -22.25
N TYR A 109 -10.26 -1.70 -22.53
CA TYR A 109 -10.36 -0.54 -23.43
C TYR A 109 -9.51 0.63 -22.96
N ARG A 110 -9.49 0.93 -21.65
CA ARG A 110 -8.66 2.00 -21.08
C ARG A 110 -7.18 1.69 -21.23
N VAL A 111 -6.76 0.45 -21.00
CA VAL A 111 -5.35 0.05 -21.13
C VAL A 111 -4.90 0.15 -22.59
N GLU A 112 -5.70 -0.32 -23.53
CA GLU A 112 -5.41 -0.23 -24.96
C GLU A 112 -5.28 1.22 -25.43
N LYS A 113 -6.16 2.11 -24.95
CA LYS A 113 -6.16 3.52 -25.36
C LYS A 113 -5.07 4.38 -24.70
N ASN A 114 -4.79 4.15 -23.42
CA ASN A 114 -3.99 5.06 -22.60
C ASN A 114 -2.74 4.38 -21.99
N GLY A 115 -2.43 3.13 -22.33
CA GLY A 115 -1.26 2.37 -21.89
C GLY A 115 -1.38 1.81 -20.46
N LEU A 116 -0.37 1.08 -19.99
CA LEU A 116 -0.42 0.40 -18.67
C LEU A 116 -0.11 1.32 -17.47
N VAL A 117 0.37 2.55 -17.72
CA VAL A 117 0.83 3.45 -16.67
C VAL A 117 -0.23 4.51 -16.37
N ILE A 118 -0.55 4.66 -15.09
CA ILE A 118 -1.35 5.76 -14.55
C ILE A 118 -0.38 6.73 -13.87
N ASP A 119 -0.15 7.88 -14.51
CA ASP A 119 0.83 8.89 -14.07
C ASP A 119 0.15 10.23 -13.80
N PHE A 120 -0.33 10.37 -12.56
CA PHE A 120 -0.95 11.60 -12.09
C PHE A 120 -0.28 12.13 -10.82
N PRO A 121 -0.22 13.45 -10.63
CA PRO A 121 0.12 14.01 -9.34
C PRO A 121 -0.99 13.78 -8.32
N ILE A 122 -0.60 13.48 -7.09
CA ILE A 122 -1.50 13.31 -5.95
C ILE A 122 -1.20 14.36 -4.88
N ALA A 123 -2.24 14.89 -4.26
CA ALA A 123 -2.14 15.81 -3.13
C ALA A 123 -3.23 15.53 -2.07
N HIS A 124 -3.07 16.06 -0.86
CA HIS A 124 -4.11 16.00 0.17
C HIS A 124 -5.32 16.85 -0.21
N HIS A 125 -6.53 16.34 -0.02
CA HIS A 125 -7.74 17.12 -0.28
C HIS A 125 -7.85 18.27 0.73
N LYS A 126 -8.07 19.50 0.24
CA LYS A 126 -8.08 20.73 1.05
C LYS A 126 -9.07 20.70 2.22
N PHE A 127 -10.28 20.16 1.99
CA PHE A 127 -11.37 20.15 2.97
C PHE A 127 -11.66 18.75 3.57
N ALA A 128 -10.89 17.74 3.19
CA ALA A 128 -11.13 16.34 3.58
C ALA A 128 -9.77 15.67 3.82
N PRO A 129 -9.10 15.96 4.96
CA PRO A 129 -7.71 15.58 5.19
C PRO A 129 -7.47 14.06 5.16
N GLU A 130 -8.54 13.28 5.29
CA GLU A 130 -8.54 11.83 5.13
C GLU A 130 -8.41 11.35 3.68
N LYS A 131 -8.64 12.23 2.71
CA LYS A 131 -8.61 11.94 1.27
C LYS A 131 -7.37 12.51 0.60
N MET A 132 -6.82 11.71 -0.30
CA MET A 132 -5.88 12.12 -1.35
C MET A 132 -6.63 12.29 -2.66
N VAL A 133 -6.28 13.30 -3.45
CA VAL A 133 -6.88 13.60 -4.75
C VAL A 133 -5.85 13.61 -5.85
N VAL A 134 -6.24 13.14 -7.03
CA VAL A 134 -5.50 13.35 -8.26
C VAL A 134 -5.68 14.81 -8.72
N ILE A 135 -4.59 15.40 -9.18
CA ILE A 135 -4.55 16.75 -9.71
C ILE A 135 -4.41 16.65 -11.23
N ASP A 136 -5.51 16.83 -11.96
CA ASP A 136 -5.47 16.97 -13.41
C ASP A 136 -5.36 18.46 -13.81
N ASN A 137 -4.87 18.73 -15.01
CA ASN A 137 -4.53 20.06 -15.52
C ASN A 137 -5.71 21.05 -15.50
N GLU A 138 -6.96 20.58 -15.57
CA GLU A 138 -8.16 21.42 -15.52
C GLU A 138 -8.39 22.08 -14.14
N ASP A 139 -7.84 21.51 -13.06
CA ASP A 139 -8.05 21.96 -11.68
C ASP A 139 -6.97 22.92 -11.14
N LYS A 140 -5.96 23.24 -11.97
CA LYS A 140 -4.77 24.00 -11.53
C LYS A 140 -5.10 25.37 -10.92
N LYS A 141 -6.18 26.03 -11.34
CA LYS A 141 -6.59 27.34 -10.78
C LYS A 141 -7.04 27.27 -9.32
N ASN A 142 -7.64 26.17 -8.87
CA ASN A 142 -8.16 26.03 -7.50
C ASN A 142 -7.18 25.35 -6.53
N LYS A 143 -6.07 24.79 -7.02
CA LYS A 143 -5.17 23.90 -6.26
C LYS A 143 -3.68 24.32 -6.31
N ALA A 144 -3.37 25.53 -6.79
CA ALA A 144 -2.01 26.04 -7.01
C ALA A 144 -1.07 26.01 -5.78
N ASN A 145 -1.60 26.02 -4.56
CA ASN A 145 -0.82 26.01 -3.31
C ASN A 145 -0.71 24.62 -2.65
N MET A 146 -1.12 23.55 -3.33
CA MET A 146 -1.09 22.21 -2.76
C MET A 146 0.24 21.52 -3.05
N ARG A 147 0.87 20.94 -2.02
CA ARG A 147 2.05 20.08 -2.19
C ARG A 147 1.64 18.83 -2.97
N CYS A 148 2.09 18.74 -4.22
CA CYS A 148 1.78 17.65 -5.12
C CYS A 148 2.95 16.67 -5.22
N HIS A 149 2.63 15.37 -5.31
CA HIS A 149 3.59 14.31 -5.55
C HIS A 149 3.24 13.62 -6.86
N ARG A 150 4.07 13.82 -7.91
CA ARG A 150 3.95 13.04 -9.14
C ARG A 150 4.40 11.61 -8.88
N VAL A 151 3.49 10.66 -9.12
CA VAL A 151 3.69 9.23 -8.85
C VAL A 151 3.04 8.40 -9.94
N GLN A 152 3.49 7.15 -10.06
CA GLN A 152 3.03 6.23 -11.09
C GLN A 152 2.52 4.95 -10.46
N THR A 153 1.38 4.47 -10.97
CA THR A 153 0.86 3.12 -10.75
C THR A 153 0.87 2.41 -12.09
N GLU A 154 1.65 1.33 -12.17
CA GLU A 154 1.79 0.53 -13.39
C GLU A 154 0.97 -0.75 -13.26
N ILE A 155 0.10 -1.01 -14.23
CA ILE A 155 -0.60 -2.29 -14.35
C ILE A 155 0.38 -3.28 -14.98
N VAL A 156 0.66 -4.37 -14.27
CA VAL A 156 1.55 -5.44 -14.73
C VAL A 156 0.73 -6.50 -15.47
N GLU A 157 -0.37 -6.93 -14.85
CA GLU A 157 -1.29 -7.92 -15.39
C GLU A 157 -2.73 -7.54 -15.03
N PHE A 158 -3.68 -7.94 -15.87
CA PHE A 158 -5.10 -7.78 -15.61
C PHE A 158 -5.91 -8.94 -16.19
N GLN A 159 -6.96 -9.32 -15.48
CA GLN A 159 -7.89 -10.38 -15.91
C GLN A 159 -9.33 -9.98 -15.62
N TRP A 160 -10.13 -9.89 -16.69
CA TRP A 160 -11.56 -9.60 -16.59
C TRP A 160 -12.37 -10.82 -16.14
N ASN A 161 -13.33 -10.60 -15.25
CA ASN A 161 -14.31 -11.58 -14.83
C ASN A 161 -15.72 -11.07 -15.17
N GLU A 162 -16.31 -11.70 -16.19
CA GLU A 162 -17.64 -11.36 -16.72
C GLU A 162 -18.77 -11.59 -15.69
N LEU A 163 -18.63 -12.59 -14.82
CA LEU A 163 -19.66 -12.93 -13.82
C LEU A 163 -19.73 -11.90 -12.70
N SER A 164 -18.57 -11.52 -12.16
CA SER A 164 -18.48 -10.56 -11.06
C SER A 164 -18.48 -9.10 -11.53
N LYS A 165 -18.35 -8.87 -12.85
CA LYS A 165 -18.20 -7.55 -13.48
C LYS A 165 -17.02 -6.75 -12.92
N THR A 166 -15.91 -7.46 -12.70
CA THR A 166 -14.69 -6.90 -12.11
C THR A 166 -13.44 -7.36 -12.85
N THR A 167 -12.38 -6.57 -12.72
CA THR A 167 -11.04 -6.93 -13.21
C THR A 167 -10.10 -7.14 -12.02
N THR A 168 -9.42 -8.28 -12.00
CA THR A 168 -8.28 -8.52 -11.09
C THR A 168 -7.05 -7.86 -11.68
N LEU A 169 -6.32 -7.06 -10.90
CA LEU A 169 -5.10 -6.38 -11.32
C LEU A 169 -3.92 -6.79 -10.45
N LEU A 170 -2.78 -7.05 -11.08
CA LEU A 170 -1.46 -6.95 -10.45
C LEU A 170 -0.88 -5.59 -10.80
N VAL A 171 -0.61 -4.76 -9.81
CA VAL A 171 -0.02 -3.43 -10.01
C VAL A 171 1.31 -3.28 -9.29
N LYS A 172 2.15 -2.39 -9.81
CA LYS A 172 3.48 -2.07 -9.32
C LYS A 172 3.62 -0.58 -9.05
N ILE A 173 4.23 -0.24 -7.92
CA ILE A 173 4.58 1.15 -7.55
C ILE A 173 6.03 1.24 -7.05
N LYS A 174 6.70 2.36 -7.38
CA LYS A 174 8.05 2.69 -6.87
C LYS A 174 7.98 3.48 -5.57
N LYS A 175 7.24 4.60 -5.61
CA LYS A 175 6.92 5.44 -4.44
C LYS A 175 5.59 4.99 -3.85
N GLY A 176 5.49 5.00 -2.53
CA GLY A 176 4.25 4.70 -1.80
C GLY A 176 3.74 5.98 -1.16
N ILE A 177 2.85 6.69 -1.87
CA ILE A 177 2.10 7.80 -1.30
C ILE A 177 0.77 7.26 -0.76
N ARG A 178 0.27 7.87 0.32
CA ARG A 178 -1.03 7.52 0.93
C ARG A 178 -2.10 7.40 -0.16
N HIS A 179 -2.92 6.35 -0.08
CA HIS A 179 -4.04 6.10 -1.00
C HIS A 179 -3.70 6.10 -2.50
N GLN A 180 -2.43 6.04 -2.90
CA GLN A 180 -2.01 6.28 -4.28
C GLN A 180 -2.76 5.40 -5.30
N ILE A 181 -2.75 4.08 -5.09
CA ILE A 181 -3.41 3.10 -5.96
C ILE A 181 -4.92 3.36 -5.99
N ARG A 182 -5.52 3.60 -4.82
CA ARG A 182 -6.96 3.85 -4.65
C ARG A 182 -7.41 5.09 -5.42
N SER A 183 -6.71 6.22 -5.26
CA SER A 183 -7.05 7.47 -5.95
C SER A 183 -6.78 7.41 -7.45
N HIS A 184 -5.67 6.77 -7.87
CA HIS A 184 -5.36 6.59 -9.31
C HIS A 184 -6.43 5.79 -10.03
N LEU A 185 -6.87 4.68 -9.45
CA LEU A 185 -7.86 3.81 -10.08
C LEU A 185 -9.26 4.43 -10.06
N SER A 186 -9.61 5.13 -8.98
CA SER A 186 -10.87 5.87 -8.90
C SER A 186 -10.97 6.98 -9.94
N VAL A 187 -9.91 7.80 -10.13
CA VAL A 187 -9.96 8.91 -11.10
C VAL A 187 -10.10 8.45 -12.54
N ILE A 188 -9.56 7.28 -12.89
CA ILE A 188 -9.70 6.71 -14.24
C ILE A 188 -11.00 5.91 -14.42
N GLY A 189 -11.90 5.90 -13.43
CA GLY A 189 -13.22 5.28 -13.50
C GLY A 189 -13.28 3.81 -13.06
N TYR A 190 -12.20 3.25 -12.52
CA TYR A 190 -12.09 1.84 -12.12
C TYR A 190 -11.81 1.70 -10.62
N PRO A 191 -12.70 2.18 -9.72
CA PRO A 191 -12.43 2.14 -8.29
C PRO A 191 -12.30 0.70 -7.77
N ILE A 192 -11.51 0.54 -6.71
CA ILE A 192 -11.28 -0.74 -6.03
C ILE A 192 -12.57 -1.21 -5.36
N VAL A 193 -12.86 -2.51 -5.46
CA VAL A 193 -13.99 -3.16 -4.79
C VAL A 193 -13.83 -3.05 -3.27
N GLY A 194 -14.91 -2.69 -2.57
CA GLY A 194 -14.92 -2.49 -1.11
C GLY A 194 -14.24 -1.20 -0.64
N ASP A 195 -13.88 -0.28 -1.55
CA ASP A 195 -13.32 1.01 -1.16
C ASP A 195 -14.42 1.99 -0.71
N GLU A 196 -14.57 2.19 0.59
CA GLU A 196 -15.57 3.09 1.17
C GLU A 196 -15.30 4.58 0.87
N LEU A 197 -14.05 4.94 0.56
CA LEU A 197 -13.62 6.32 0.42
C LEU A 197 -13.62 6.80 -1.04
N TYR A 198 -13.22 5.93 -1.95
CA TYR A 198 -13.06 6.19 -3.38
C TYR A 198 -13.97 5.35 -4.28
N GLY A 199 -14.73 4.42 -3.71
CA GLY A 199 -15.63 3.53 -4.43
C GLY A 199 -17.05 4.08 -4.60
N LYS A 200 -17.93 3.23 -5.12
CA LYS A 200 -19.34 3.57 -5.38
C LYS A 200 -20.14 3.47 -4.08
N LYS A 201 -20.91 4.51 -3.74
CA LYS A 201 -21.70 4.65 -2.49
C LYS A 201 -22.71 3.51 -2.19
N LYS A 202 -23.02 2.63 -3.15
CA LYS A 202 -24.08 1.61 -3.03
C LYS A 202 -23.58 0.18 -2.76
N ASP A 203 -22.28 -0.05 -2.63
CA ASP A 203 -21.69 -1.40 -2.60
C ASP A 203 -21.30 -1.93 -1.21
N SER A 204 -22.06 -1.59 -0.16
CA SER A 204 -21.86 -2.12 1.21
C SER A 204 -21.94 -3.66 1.33
N LYS A 205 -22.26 -4.37 0.25
CA LYS A 205 -22.41 -5.83 0.20
C LYS A 205 -21.11 -6.61 -0.02
N ARG A 206 -20.03 -6.03 -0.56
CA ARG A 206 -18.77 -6.76 -0.87
C ARG A 206 -17.70 -6.73 0.23
N GLY A 207 -17.99 -6.15 1.40
CA GLY A 207 -17.07 -6.21 2.55
C GLY A 207 -15.76 -5.45 2.35
N ASN A 208 -14.70 -5.89 3.04
CA ASN A 208 -13.38 -5.25 3.15
C ASN A 208 -12.76 -4.82 1.80
N LEU A 209 -11.91 -3.79 1.84
CA LEU A 209 -11.13 -3.30 0.70
C LEU A 209 -10.34 -4.43 0.01
N GLN A 210 -10.60 -4.66 -1.29
CA GLN A 210 -9.90 -5.65 -2.10
C GLN A 210 -8.57 -5.10 -2.63
N LEU A 211 -7.64 -4.80 -1.71
CA LEU A 211 -6.28 -4.34 -2.00
C LEU A 211 -5.30 -5.04 -1.08
N PHE A 212 -4.39 -5.81 -1.68
CA PHE A 212 -3.45 -6.68 -0.99
C PHE A 212 -2.02 -6.38 -1.41
N SER A 213 -1.14 -6.03 -0.48
CA SER A 213 0.31 -6.01 -0.76
C SER A 213 0.83 -7.46 -0.83
N VAL A 214 1.43 -7.83 -1.97
CA VAL A 214 1.79 -9.23 -2.27
C VAL A 214 3.27 -9.44 -2.54
N GLY A 215 4.05 -8.39 -2.81
CA GLY A 215 5.44 -8.56 -3.17
C GLY A 215 6.27 -7.29 -3.12
N LEU A 216 7.58 -7.49 -3.04
CA LEU A 216 8.60 -6.46 -3.15
C LEU A 216 9.77 -7.02 -3.96
N SER A 217 10.31 -6.25 -4.89
CA SER A 217 11.54 -6.59 -5.60
C SER A 217 12.47 -5.39 -5.68
N VAL A 218 13.75 -5.65 -5.82
CA VAL A 218 14.78 -4.65 -6.10
C VAL A 218 15.26 -4.92 -7.52
N LYS A 219 15.23 -3.90 -8.37
CA LYS A 219 15.84 -3.98 -9.70
C LYS A 219 17.36 -3.96 -9.54
N GLY A 220 18.02 -5.03 -9.96
CA GLY A 220 19.48 -5.08 -10.14
C GLY A 220 19.96 -4.22 -11.31
#